data_AF-A0A369ALU5-F1
#
_entry.id   AF-A0A369ALU5-F1
#
_cell.length_a   1.000
_cell.length_b   1.000
_cell.length_c   1.000
_cell.angle_alpha   90.00
_cell.angle_beta   90.00
_cell.angle_gamma   90.00
#
_symmetry.space_group_name_H-M   'P 1'
#
loop_
_entity.id
_entity.type
_entity.pdbx_description
1 polymer ?
#
loop_
_entity_poly.entity_id
_entity_poly.type
_entity_poly.pdbx_seq_one_letter_code
_entity_poly.pdbx_strand_id
1 'polypeptide(L)'
;MPLMSLSVRQKLMAIVLLVCIGYAGFGAYSVYNLSLLSSASGDASNLSRLTTQVKNLEVSLLKLERKISALTPNDVEPLNQELKSIKETMATGFQIPPSLIDSEGISLLADTQTLLPNYITAIENYLKTRQTLGLNSESGALGKLNQSADELAEKFGTLASFGSSFKDIRNLEKDFLFYRDNSHQEALMASLNALKDNINNLGFDDVFAQ
;
A
#
# COMPACT_ATOMS: atom_id res chain seq x y z
N MET A 1 18.01 80.96 -6.34
CA MET A 1 17.86 81.43 -7.74
C MET A 1 16.39 81.40 -8.12
N PRO A 2 15.86 82.47 -8.72
CA PRO A 2 14.43 82.76 -8.73
C PRO A 2 13.67 81.93 -9.78
N LEU A 3 12.63 81.21 -9.37
CA LEU A 3 11.60 80.65 -10.26
C LEU A 3 10.61 81.76 -10.64
N MET A 4 11.02 82.70 -11.48
CA MET A 4 10.12 83.72 -12.04
C MET A 4 10.32 83.86 -13.55
N SER A 5 9.65 82.99 -14.32
CA SER A 5 9.06 83.31 -15.65
C SER A 5 8.36 82.11 -16.34
N LEU A 6 7.78 81.13 -15.63
CA LEU A 6 6.95 80.11 -16.29
C LEU A 6 5.49 80.57 -16.37
N SER A 7 4.96 80.61 -17.60
CA SER A 7 3.55 80.90 -17.90
C SER A 7 2.64 79.90 -17.18
N VAL A 8 1.44 80.34 -16.75
CA VAL A 8 0.46 79.52 -16.00
C VAL A 8 0.20 78.16 -16.67
N ARG A 9 0.22 78.11 -18.01
CA ARG A 9 0.09 76.88 -18.80
C ARG A 9 1.25 75.89 -18.59
N GLN A 10 2.47 76.39 -18.44
CA GLN A 10 3.66 75.55 -18.22
C GLN A 10 3.70 75.00 -16.79
N LYS A 11 3.22 75.76 -15.79
CA LYS A 11 3.02 75.25 -14.43
C LYS A 11 1.97 74.14 -14.37
N LEU A 12 0.86 74.30 -15.11
CA LEU A 12 -0.17 73.26 -15.25
C LEU A 12 0.37 72.00 -15.95
N MET A 13 1.11 72.14 -17.06
CA MET A 13 1.75 70.99 -17.73
C MET A 13 2.77 70.28 -16.82
N ALA A 14 3.55 71.02 -16.03
CA ALA A 14 4.51 70.43 -15.09
C ALA A 14 3.81 69.60 -13.99
N ILE A 15 2.69 70.10 -13.45
CA ILE A 15 1.91 69.36 -12.45
C ILE A 15 1.30 68.10 -13.05
N VAL A 16 0.74 68.18 -14.27
CA VAL A 16 0.15 67.03 -14.96
C VAL A 16 1.21 65.96 -15.24
N LEU A 17 2.41 66.34 -15.71
CA LEU A 17 3.51 65.40 -15.92
C LEU A 17 3.96 64.74 -14.61
N LEU A 18 4.05 65.50 -13.52
CA LEU A 18 4.42 64.98 -12.22
C LEU A 18 3.39 63.98 -11.67
N VAL A 19 2.10 64.28 -11.87
CA VAL A 19 1.00 63.37 -11.53
C VAL A 19 1.04 62.11 -12.39
N CYS A 20 1.28 62.22 -13.69
CA CYS A 20 1.41 61.08 -14.59
C CYS A 20 2.59 60.16 -14.20
N ILE A 21 3.75 60.73 -13.83
CA ILE A 21 4.91 59.97 -13.35
C ILE A 21 4.59 59.29 -12.01
N GLY A 22 3.88 59.98 -11.10
CA GLY A 22 3.43 59.41 -9.83
C GLY A 22 2.50 58.21 -10.02
N TYR A 23 1.51 58.31 -10.92
CA TYR A 23 0.62 57.20 -11.25
C TYR A 23 1.33 56.05 -11.97
N ALA A 24 2.29 56.34 -12.86
CA ALA A 24 3.12 55.31 -13.50
C ALA A 24 3.97 54.56 -12.47
N GLY A 25 4.55 55.26 -11.49
CA GLY A 25 5.31 54.66 -10.39
C GLY A 25 4.44 53.77 -9.49
N PHE A 26 3.23 54.23 -9.14
CA PHE A 26 2.26 53.43 -8.38
C PHE A 26 1.78 52.20 -9.16
N GLY A 27 1.55 52.33 -10.47
CA GLY A 27 1.16 51.21 -11.34
C GLY A 27 2.25 50.14 -11.39
N ALA A 28 3.51 50.54 -11.59
CA ALA A 28 4.64 49.61 -11.62
C ALA A 28 4.86 48.92 -10.27
N TYR A 29 4.79 49.67 -9.16
CA TYR A 29 4.93 49.10 -7.82
C TYR A 29 3.78 48.15 -7.47
N SER A 30 2.55 48.50 -7.84
CA SER A 30 1.37 47.64 -7.63
C SER A 30 1.48 46.33 -8.41
N VAL A 31 1.90 46.38 -9.68
CA VAL A 31 2.12 45.16 -10.50
C VAL A 31 3.23 44.29 -9.93
N TYR A 32 4.34 44.88 -9.47
CA TYR A 32 5.41 44.14 -8.80
C TYR A 32 4.92 43.45 -7.51
N ASN A 33 4.20 44.18 -6.66
CA ASN A 33 3.70 43.65 -5.39
C ASN A 33 2.60 42.60 -5.58
N LEU A 34 1.73 42.77 -6.58
CA LEU A 34 0.74 41.78 -7.01
C LEU A 34 1.40 40.52 -7.57
N SER A 35 2.49 40.67 -8.33
CA SER A 35 3.25 39.52 -8.85
C SER A 35 3.92 38.74 -7.72
N LEU A 36 4.50 39.44 -6.73
CA LEU A 36 5.13 38.82 -5.56
C LEU A 36 4.10 38.09 -4.67
N LEU A 37 2.94 38.72 -4.46
CA LEU A 37 1.83 38.10 -3.73
C LEU A 37 1.22 36.93 -4.50
N SER A 38 1.12 37.04 -5.83
CA SER A 38 0.64 35.95 -6.69
C SER A 38 1.61 34.76 -6.69
N SER A 39 2.92 35.01 -6.73
CA SER A 39 3.94 33.97 -6.63
C SER A 39 3.94 33.31 -5.26
N ALA A 40 3.94 34.08 -4.17
CA ALA A 40 3.87 33.55 -2.81
C ALA A 40 2.58 32.76 -2.54
N SER A 41 1.45 33.20 -3.10
CA SER A 41 0.17 32.49 -3.02
C SER A 41 0.19 31.19 -3.83
N GLY A 42 0.78 31.21 -5.03
CA GLY A 42 1.00 30.01 -5.84
C GLY A 42 1.90 28.99 -5.13
N ASP A 43 2.98 29.46 -4.52
CA ASP A 43 3.93 28.67 -3.74
C ASP A 43 3.28 28.01 -2.52
N ALA A 44 2.52 28.78 -1.73
CA ALA A 44 1.75 28.27 -0.61
C ALA A 44 0.70 27.23 -1.04
N SER A 45 0.03 27.46 -2.17
CA SER A 45 -0.95 26.53 -2.72
C SER A 45 -0.31 25.20 -3.16
N ASN A 46 0.88 25.26 -3.76
CA ASN A 46 1.65 24.09 -4.17
C ASN A 46 2.14 23.28 -2.97
N LEU A 47 2.67 23.93 -1.94
CA LEU A 47 3.10 23.29 -0.70
C LEU A 47 1.93 22.64 0.06
N SER A 48 0.78 23.33 0.11
CA SER A 48 -0.45 22.78 0.70
C SER A 48 -0.92 21.54 -0.05
N ARG A 49 -0.85 21.56 -1.39
CA ARG A 49 -1.21 20.41 -2.24
C ARG A 49 -0.28 19.22 -1.97
N LEU A 50 1.02 19.46 -1.93
CA LEU A 50 2.01 18.42 -1.63
C LEU A 50 1.79 17.81 -0.24
N THR A 51 1.61 18.64 0.78
CA THR A 51 1.30 18.19 2.15
C THR A 51 0.04 17.33 2.18
N THR A 52 -1.00 17.72 1.44
CA THR A 52 -2.25 16.97 1.36
C THR A 52 -2.05 15.62 0.68
N GLN A 53 -1.29 15.57 -0.42
CA GLN A 53 -0.99 14.32 -1.13
C GLN A 53 -0.22 13.33 -0.25
N VAL A 54 0.80 13.80 0.48
CA VAL A 54 1.59 12.97 1.40
C VAL A 54 0.73 12.44 2.54
N LYS A 55 -0.09 13.29 3.18
CA LYS A 55 -1.01 12.85 4.24
C LYS A 55 -2.03 11.83 3.75
N ASN A 56 -2.59 12.03 2.56
CA ASN A 56 -3.54 11.09 1.99
C ASN A 56 -2.89 9.73 1.70
N LEU A 57 -1.65 9.73 1.21
CA LEU A 57 -0.89 8.51 1.02
C LEU A 57 -0.63 7.79 2.35
N GLU A 58 -0.18 8.51 3.38
CA GLU A 58 0.04 7.96 4.72
C GLU A 58 -1.24 7.30 5.27
N VAL A 59 -2.38 7.98 5.18
CA VAL A 59 -3.68 7.44 5.60
C VAL A 59 -4.05 6.19 4.81
N SER A 60 -3.81 6.17 3.49
CA SER A 60 -4.07 4.99 2.65
C SER A 60 -3.19 3.81 3.04
N LEU A 61 -1.91 4.03 3.34
CA LEU A 61 -0.99 2.99 3.79
C LEU A 61 -1.40 2.40 5.16
N LEU A 62 -1.83 3.25 6.10
CA LEU A 62 -2.34 2.80 7.40
C LEU A 62 -3.65 2.00 7.27
N LYS A 63 -4.55 2.42 6.37
CA LYS A 63 -5.77 1.67 6.07
C LYS A 63 -5.46 0.31 5.46
N LEU A 64 -4.49 0.27 4.54
CA LEU A 64 -4.00 -0.93 3.89
C LEU A 64 -3.44 -1.93 4.92
N GLU A 65 -2.55 -1.47 5.79
CA GLU A 65 -1.97 -2.28 6.88
C GLU A 65 -3.06 -2.92 7.75
N ARG A 66 -4.03 -2.10 8.18
CA ARG A 66 -5.14 -2.59 9.01
C ARG A 66 -5.99 -3.65 8.31
N LYS A 67 -6.25 -3.49 7.01
CA LYS A 67 -7.03 -4.47 6.23
C LYS A 67 -6.26 -5.77 6.03
N ILE A 68 -4.94 -5.69 5.86
CA ILE A 68 -4.07 -6.87 5.71
C ILE A 68 -4.07 -7.73 6.98
N SER A 69 -4.13 -7.11 8.16
CA SER A 69 -4.16 -7.84 9.44
C SER A 69 -5.43 -8.68 9.64
N ALA A 70 -6.54 -8.32 9.01
CA ALA A 70 -7.85 -8.96 9.19
C ALA A 70 -8.47 -9.45 7.86
N LEU A 71 -7.61 -9.91 6.94
CA LEU A 71 -7.98 -10.20 5.57
C LEU A 71 -8.98 -11.37 5.44
N THR A 72 -10.15 -11.12 4.88
CA THR A 72 -11.12 -12.16 4.47
C THR A 72 -11.17 -12.30 2.94
N PRO A 73 -11.74 -13.38 2.38
CA PRO A 73 -11.90 -13.53 0.93
C PRO A 73 -12.61 -12.35 0.25
N ASN A 74 -13.57 -11.72 0.93
CA ASN A 74 -14.36 -10.61 0.39
C ASN A 74 -13.56 -9.29 0.32
N ASP A 75 -12.50 -9.16 1.12
CA ASP A 75 -11.70 -7.94 1.21
C ASP A 75 -10.62 -7.83 0.14
N VAL A 76 -10.30 -8.96 -0.52
CA VAL A 76 -9.23 -9.06 -1.52
C VAL A 76 -9.39 -8.07 -2.66
N GLU A 77 -10.55 -8.06 -3.31
CA GLU A 77 -10.77 -7.22 -4.49
C GLU A 77 -10.73 -5.73 -4.14
N PRO A 78 -11.44 -5.26 -3.09
CA PRO A 78 -11.28 -3.89 -2.59
C PRO A 78 -9.82 -3.51 -2.28
N LEU A 79 -9.05 -4.44 -1.72
CA LEU A 79 -7.65 -4.21 -1.37
C LEU A 79 -6.75 -4.08 -2.60
N ASN A 80 -6.97 -4.91 -3.62
CA ASN A 80 -6.26 -4.81 -4.90
C ASN A 80 -6.54 -3.49 -5.62
N GLN A 81 -7.78 -3.00 -5.55
CA GLN A 81 -8.15 -1.69 -6.10
C GLN A 81 -7.47 -0.54 -5.36
N GLU A 82 -7.39 -0.62 -4.03
CA GLU A 82 -6.69 0.38 -3.21
C GLU A 82 -5.17 0.39 -3.51
N LEU A 83 -4.55 -0.79 -3.60
CA LEU A 83 -3.14 -0.92 -4.04
C LEU A 83 -2.90 -0.34 -5.43
N LYS A 84 -3.83 -0.58 -6.37
CA LYS A 84 -3.75 0.01 -7.72
C LYS A 84 -3.83 1.53 -7.68
N SER A 85 -4.76 2.09 -6.92
CA SER A 85 -4.91 3.54 -6.77
C SER A 85 -3.69 4.20 -6.12
N ILE A 86 -3.07 3.55 -5.13
CA ILE A 86 -1.82 4.00 -4.52
C ILE A 86 -0.70 4.03 -5.58
N LYS A 87 -0.54 2.96 -6.36
CA LYS A 87 0.46 2.91 -7.45
C LYS A 87 0.25 3.97 -8.51
N GLU A 88 -0.99 4.22 -8.92
CA GLU A 88 -1.31 5.27 -9.89
C GLU A 88 -0.95 6.66 -9.34
N THR A 89 -1.29 6.93 -8.07
CA THR A 89 -0.91 8.19 -7.39
C THR A 89 0.60 8.35 -7.33
N MET A 90 1.34 7.28 -7.01
CA MET A 90 2.80 7.30 -6.99
C MET A 90 3.41 7.49 -8.38
N ALA A 91 2.87 6.86 -9.41
CA ALA A 91 3.36 6.95 -10.78
C ALA A 91 3.23 8.38 -11.35
N THR A 92 2.22 9.14 -10.92
CA THR A 92 2.11 10.57 -11.27
C THR A 92 3.19 11.43 -10.63
N GLY A 93 3.85 10.93 -9.58
CA GLY A 93 4.91 11.61 -8.85
C GLY A 93 4.42 12.81 -8.05
N PHE A 94 5.26 13.26 -7.12
CA PHE A 94 5.04 14.53 -6.43
C PHE A 94 5.74 15.62 -7.23
N GLN A 95 4.98 16.49 -7.89
CA GLN A 95 5.55 17.62 -8.63
C GLN A 95 6.01 18.69 -7.63
N ILE A 96 7.32 18.77 -7.39
CA ILE A 96 7.90 19.69 -6.39
C ILE A 96 8.77 20.74 -7.08
N PRO A 97 8.41 22.02 -7.02
CA PRO A 97 9.32 23.11 -7.30
C PRO A 97 10.51 23.07 -6.31
N PRO A 98 11.77 22.99 -6.78
CA PRO A 98 12.95 22.90 -5.90
C PRO A 98 13.12 24.09 -4.95
N SER A 99 12.45 25.20 -5.23
CA SER A 99 12.44 26.42 -4.42
C SER A 99 11.52 26.37 -3.19
N LEU A 100 10.65 25.35 -3.09
CA LEU A 100 9.63 25.25 -2.04
C LEU A 100 10.00 24.33 -0.87
N ILE A 101 11.03 23.52 -1.03
CA ILE A 101 11.46 22.54 -0.03
C ILE A 101 12.98 22.66 0.12
N ASP A 102 13.45 22.52 1.35
CA ASP A 102 14.87 22.49 1.66
C ASP A 102 15.53 21.20 1.16
N SER A 103 16.86 21.15 1.23
CA SER A 103 17.63 19.99 0.77
C SER A 103 17.27 18.71 1.51
N GLU A 104 16.87 18.81 2.78
CA GLU A 104 16.44 17.68 3.60
C GLU A 104 15.10 17.13 3.12
N GLY A 105 14.09 17.98 2.90
CA GLY A 105 12.79 17.52 2.39
C GLY A 105 12.86 16.98 0.97
N ILE A 106 13.77 17.48 0.12
CA ILE A 106 14.04 16.88 -1.20
C ILE A 106 14.62 15.47 -1.04
N SER A 107 15.56 15.27 -0.11
CA SER A 107 16.15 13.94 0.17
C SER A 107 15.10 12.95 0.68
N LEU A 108 14.32 13.34 1.69
CA LEU A 108 13.29 12.48 2.28
C LEU A 108 12.20 12.08 1.27
N LEU A 109 11.85 12.99 0.36
CA LEU A 109 10.92 12.68 -0.72
C LEU A 109 11.53 11.67 -1.72
N ALA A 110 12.79 11.85 -2.10
CA ALA A 110 13.49 10.93 -2.99
C ALA A 110 13.61 9.53 -2.38
N ASP A 111 13.90 9.46 -1.07
CA ASP A 111 13.93 8.22 -0.31
C ASP A 111 12.55 7.55 -0.31
N THR A 112 11.49 8.32 -0.09
CA THR A 112 10.10 7.83 -0.13
C THR A 112 9.73 7.29 -1.51
N GLN A 113 10.12 7.98 -2.60
CA GLN A 113 9.91 7.51 -3.97
C GLN A 113 10.65 6.20 -4.28
N THR A 114 11.74 5.92 -3.55
CA THR A 114 12.53 4.70 -3.73
C THR A 114 12.02 3.54 -2.86
N LEU A 115 11.65 3.81 -1.60
CA LEU A 115 11.25 2.78 -0.63
C LEU A 115 9.82 2.29 -0.86
N LEU A 116 8.92 3.21 -1.20
CA LEU A 116 7.50 2.93 -1.27
C LEU A 116 7.12 1.89 -2.35
N PRO A 117 7.71 1.88 -3.57
CA PRO A 117 7.45 0.83 -4.55
C PRO A 117 7.78 -0.56 -4.02
N ASN A 118 8.91 -0.71 -3.32
CA ASN A 118 9.33 -1.98 -2.74
C ASN A 118 8.35 -2.46 -1.67
N TYR A 119 7.88 -1.54 -0.82
CA TYR A 119 6.86 -1.84 0.20
C TYR A 119 5.54 -2.32 -0.43
N ILE A 120 5.07 -1.63 -1.46
CA ILE A 120 3.85 -2.00 -2.18
C ILE A 120 3.98 -3.37 -2.85
N THR A 121 5.10 -3.65 -3.53
CA THR A 121 5.37 -4.97 -4.12
C THR A 121 5.45 -6.08 -3.06
N ALA A 122 6.03 -5.80 -1.89
CA ALA A 122 6.07 -6.76 -0.78
C ALA A 122 4.65 -7.11 -0.30
N ILE A 123 3.77 -6.11 -0.19
CA ILE A 123 2.36 -6.33 0.16
C ILE A 123 1.65 -7.17 -0.90
N GLU A 124 1.84 -6.88 -2.18
CA GLU A 124 1.21 -7.65 -3.27
C GLU A 124 1.63 -9.13 -3.23
N ASN A 125 2.92 -9.38 -3.03
CA ASN A 125 3.46 -10.72 -2.89
C ASN A 125 2.89 -11.43 -1.66
N TYR A 126 2.81 -10.73 -0.52
CA TYR A 126 2.20 -11.26 0.70
C TYR A 126 0.72 -11.63 0.47
N LEU A 127 -0.06 -10.76 -0.18
CA LEU A 127 -1.47 -11.03 -0.50
C LEU A 127 -1.62 -12.24 -1.41
N LYS A 128 -0.83 -12.31 -2.48
CA LYS A 128 -0.83 -13.45 -3.40
C LYS A 128 -0.51 -14.77 -2.68
N THR A 129 0.50 -14.76 -1.79
CA THR A 129 0.84 -15.93 -0.98
C THR A 129 -0.30 -16.30 -0.03
N ARG A 130 -0.92 -15.33 0.65
CA ARG A 130 -2.05 -15.56 1.57
C ARG A 130 -3.27 -16.13 0.84
N GLN A 131 -3.60 -15.63 -0.35
CA GLN A 131 -4.68 -16.17 -1.18
C GLN A 131 -4.38 -17.60 -1.65
N THR A 132 -3.14 -17.87 -2.03
CA THR A 132 -2.71 -19.19 -2.49
C THR A 132 -2.79 -20.21 -1.36
N LEU A 133 -2.34 -19.83 -0.15
CA LEU A 133 -2.45 -20.67 1.04
C LEU A 133 -3.92 -20.89 1.44
N GLY A 134 -4.74 -19.86 1.35
CA GLY A 134 -6.14 -19.86 1.79
C GLY A 134 -6.37 -18.80 2.85
N LEU A 135 -7.41 -17.98 2.66
CA LEU A 135 -7.78 -16.91 3.60
C LEU A 135 -8.69 -17.40 4.72
N ASN A 136 -9.28 -18.59 4.56
CA ASN A 136 -10.09 -19.29 5.54
C ASN A 136 -9.93 -20.80 5.33
N SER A 137 -10.63 -21.60 6.15
CA SER A 137 -10.62 -23.06 6.08
C SER A 137 -11.18 -23.65 4.79
N GLU A 138 -11.85 -22.86 3.95
CA GLU A 138 -12.58 -23.32 2.76
C GLU A 138 -11.94 -22.86 1.45
N SER A 139 -10.91 -22.02 1.50
CA SER A 139 -10.28 -21.41 0.33
C SER A 139 -8.81 -21.80 0.17
N GLY A 140 -8.28 -21.64 -1.04
CA GLY A 140 -6.87 -21.87 -1.35
C GLY A 140 -6.42 -23.32 -1.11
N ALA A 141 -5.14 -23.49 -0.77
CA ALA A 141 -4.57 -24.80 -0.44
C ALA A 141 -5.19 -25.41 0.83
N LEU A 142 -5.53 -24.60 1.84
CA LEU A 142 -6.18 -25.05 3.08
C LEU A 142 -7.57 -25.64 2.83
N GLY A 143 -8.37 -25.01 1.97
CA GLY A 143 -9.67 -25.53 1.55
C GLY A 143 -9.56 -26.91 0.88
N LYS A 144 -8.63 -27.04 -0.06
CA LYS A 144 -8.37 -28.33 -0.73
C LYS A 144 -7.89 -29.40 0.26
N LEU A 145 -7.00 -29.02 1.18
CA LEU A 145 -6.50 -29.92 2.22
C LEU A 145 -7.64 -30.42 3.11
N ASN A 146 -8.53 -29.52 3.56
CA ASN A 146 -9.70 -29.88 4.36
C ASN A 146 -10.67 -30.77 3.58
N GLN A 147 -10.95 -30.47 2.31
CA GLN A 147 -11.81 -31.32 1.50
C GLN A 147 -11.23 -32.73 1.35
N SER A 148 -9.94 -32.86 1.02
CA SER A 148 -9.28 -34.16 0.93
C SER A 148 -9.25 -34.89 2.27
N ALA A 149 -9.12 -34.16 3.38
CA ALA A 149 -9.19 -34.71 4.73
C ALA A 149 -10.60 -35.28 5.04
N ASP A 150 -11.66 -34.56 4.68
CA ASP A 150 -13.04 -35.00 4.89
C ASP A 150 -13.37 -36.24 4.03
N GLU A 151 -12.95 -36.26 2.77
CA GLU A 151 -13.09 -37.43 1.89
C GLU A 151 -12.35 -38.66 2.45
N LEU A 152 -11.17 -38.44 3.05
CA LEU A 152 -10.38 -39.52 3.66
C LEU A 152 -11.03 -40.03 4.96
N ALA A 153 -11.59 -39.12 5.77
CA ALA A 153 -12.34 -39.46 6.97
C ALA A 153 -13.57 -40.31 6.66
N GLU A 154 -14.31 -39.98 5.59
CA GLU A 154 -15.48 -40.74 5.16
C GLU A 154 -15.09 -42.18 4.76
N LYS A 155 -14.00 -42.32 3.99
CA LYS A 155 -13.48 -43.64 3.57
C LYS A 155 -12.97 -44.46 4.74
N PHE A 156 -12.26 -43.85 5.68
CA PHE A 156 -11.70 -44.54 6.86
C PHE A 156 -12.67 -44.71 8.02
N GLY A 157 -13.80 -44.02 8.03
CA GLY A 157 -14.82 -44.16 9.07
C GLY A 157 -15.37 -45.59 9.21
N THR A 158 -15.18 -46.43 8.19
CA THR A 158 -15.51 -47.86 8.21
C THR A 158 -14.51 -48.73 8.98
N LEU A 159 -13.30 -48.24 9.25
CA LEU A 159 -12.18 -48.99 9.85
C LEU A 159 -11.59 -48.21 11.05
N ALA A 160 -11.89 -48.68 12.26
CA ALA A 160 -11.58 -47.96 13.51
C ALA A 160 -10.09 -47.60 13.71
N SER A 161 -9.16 -48.44 13.25
CA SER A 161 -7.71 -48.20 13.34
C SER A 161 -7.24 -47.03 12.47
N PHE A 162 -7.78 -46.91 11.25
CA PHE A 162 -7.49 -45.80 10.36
C PHE A 162 -8.11 -44.49 10.85
N GLY A 163 -9.33 -44.55 11.40
CA GLY A 163 -9.97 -43.38 12.00
C GLY A 163 -9.18 -42.75 13.14
N SER A 164 -8.59 -43.57 14.03
CA SER A 164 -7.74 -43.07 15.13
C SER A 164 -6.45 -42.44 14.58
N SER A 165 -5.74 -43.15 13.69
CA SER A 165 -4.48 -42.67 13.10
C SER A 165 -4.68 -41.36 12.33
N PHE A 166 -5.79 -41.25 11.61
CA PHE A 166 -6.15 -40.05 10.87
C PHE A 166 -6.45 -38.86 11.80
N LYS A 167 -7.11 -39.09 12.95
CA LYS A 167 -7.36 -38.05 13.94
C LYS A 167 -6.06 -37.48 14.52
N ASP A 168 -5.07 -38.32 14.76
CA ASP A 168 -3.75 -37.89 15.26
C ASP A 168 -3.02 -37.06 14.20
N ILE A 169 -3.08 -37.44 12.93
CA ILE A 169 -2.55 -36.64 11.81
C ILE A 169 -3.23 -35.26 11.75
N ARG A 170 -4.56 -35.19 11.93
CA ARG A 170 -5.30 -33.92 11.96
C ARG A 170 -4.91 -33.02 13.13
N ASN A 171 -4.45 -33.59 14.26
CA ASN A 171 -3.90 -32.79 15.36
C ASN A 171 -2.51 -32.26 15.02
N LEU A 172 -1.62 -33.11 14.51
CA LEU A 172 -0.28 -32.70 14.06
C LEU A 172 -0.33 -31.64 12.96
N GLU A 173 -1.31 -31.72 12.06
CA GLU A 173 -1.54 -30.71 11.03
C GLU A 173 -1.89 -29.36 11.64
N LYS A 174 -2.80 -29.34 12.62
CA LYS A 174 -3.17 -28.10 13.33
C LYS A 174 -1.98 -27.51 14.08
N ASP A 175 -1.19 -28.36 14.72
CA ASP A 175 0.01 -27.93 15.43
C ASP A 175 1.03 -27.31 14.45
N PHE A 176 1.24 -27.94 13.29
CA PHE A 176 2.07 -27.37 12.23
C PHE A 176 1.53 -26.03 11.70
N LEU A 177 0.22 -25.91 11.46
CA LEU A 177 -0.38 -24.66 10.99
C LEU A 177 -0.29 -23.52 12.02
N PHE A 178 -0.23 -23.85 13.30
CA PHE A 178 -0.08 -22.91 14.41
C PHE A 178 1.37 -22.49 14.62
N TYR A 179 2.30 -23.44 14.81
CA TYR A 179 3.70 -23.17 15.17
C TYR A 179 4.61 -22.93 13.94
N ARG A 180 4.33 -23.60 12.81
CA ARG A 180 5.03 -23.44 11.52
C ARG A 180 6.55 -23.63 11.57
N ASP A 181 7.04 -24.52 12.41
CA ASP A 181 8.45 -24.90 12.46
C ASP A 181 8.72 -26.27 11.82
N ASN A 182 10.01 -26.54 11.58
CA ASN A 182 10.47 -27.77 10.94
C ASN A 182 10.13 -29.02 11.77
N SER A 183 10.12 -28.93 13.10
CA SER A 183 9.84 -30.10 13.96
C SER A 183 8.41 -30.58 13.77
N HIS A 184 7.44 -29.66 13.76
CA HIS A 184 6.04 -30.00 13.53
C HIS A 184 5.79 -30.44 12.08
N GLN A 185 6.52 -29.87 11.11
CA GLN A 185 6.47 -30.33 9.72
C GLN A 185 6.95 -31.78 9.59
N GLU A 186 8.11 -32.11 10.18
CA GLU A 186 8.68 -33.45 10.15
C GLU A 186 7.77 -34.47 10.83
N ALA A 187 7.19 -34.12 11.99
CA ALA A 187 6.25 -34.97 12.71
C ALA A 187 4.99 -35.27 11.88
N LEU A 188 4.40 -34.24 11.25
CA LEU A 188 3.25 -34.39 10.37
C LEU A 188 3.57 -35.29 9.17
N MET A 189 4.69 -35.04 8.50
CA MET A 189 5.12 -35.80 7.32
C MET A 189 5.42 -37.26 7.66
N ALA A 190 6.06 -37.53 8.82
CA ALA A 190 6.32 -38.88 9.28
C ALA A 190 5.02 -39.66 9.54
N SER A 191 4.04 -39.02 10.19
CA SER A 191 2.74 -39.64 10.46
C SER A 191 1.92 -39.91 9.19
N LEU A 192 1.94 -38.97 8.23
CA LEU A 192 1.34 -39.16 6.90
C LEU A 192 1.97 -40.32 6.13
N ASN A 193 3.30 -40.44 6.16
CA ASN A 193 4.01 -41.54 5.52
C ASN A 193 3.67 -42.89 6.18
N ALA A 194 3.64 -42.95 7.51
CA ALA A 194 3.25 -44.16 8.23
C ALA A 194 1.82 -44.59 7.92
N LEU A 195 0.87 -43.64 7.82
CA LEU A 195 -0.49 -43.94 7.39
C LEU A 195 -0.52 -44.48 5.95
N LYS A 196 0.21 -43.85 5.03
CA LYS A 196 0.32 -44.31 3.64
C LYS A 196 0.88 -45.73 3.55
N ASP A 197 1.93 -46.03 4.30
CA ASP A 197 2.55 -47.36 4.34
C ASP A 197 1.59 -48.40 4.92
N ASN A 198 0.87 -48.06 6.00
CA ASN A 198 -0.15 -48.95 6.58
C ASN A 198 -1.31 -49.23 5.59
N ILE A 199 -1.76 -48.23 4.83
CA ILE A 199 -2.77 -48.43 3.78
C ILE A 199 -2.24 -49.36 2.69
N ASN A 200 -1.00 -49.15 2.25
CA ASN A 200 -0.38 -49.98 1.21
C ASN A 200 -0.19 -51.43 1.67
N ASN A 201 0.22 -51.65 2.92
CA ASN A 201 0.43 -52.98 3.47
C ASN A 201 -0.89 -53.73 3.66
N LEU A 202 -1.95 -53.05 4.13
CA LEU A 202 -3.29 -53.63 4.27
C LEU A 202 -3.99 -53.86 2.92
N GLY A 203 -3.61 -53.12 1.87
CA GLY A 203 -4.15 -53.26 0.52
C GLY A 203 -3.72 -54.54 -0.22
N PHE A 204 -2.75 -55.32 0.28
CA PHE A 204 -2.18 -56.44 -0.48
C PHE A 204 -1.88 -57.73 0.30
N ASP A 205 -1.87 -57.76 1.65
CA ASP A 205 -1.62 -59.04 2.36
C ASP A 205 -2.88 -59.84 2.70
N ASP A 206 -4.03 -59.20 2.94
CA ASP A 206 -5.26 -59.91 3.38
C ASP A 206 -6.11 -60.49 2.23
N VAL A 207 -5.81 -60.13 0.97
CA VAL A 207 -6.53 -60.69 -0.20
C VAL A 207 -5.88 -61.99 -0.71
N PHE A 208 -4.67 -62.34 -0.23
CA PHE A 208 -3.93 -63.53 -0.67
C PHE A 208 -3.63 -64.53 0.45
N ALA A 209 -4.15 -64.31 1.67
CA ALA A 209 -3.91 -65.18 2.83
C ALA A 209 -5.04 -66.18 3.14
N GLN A 210 -6.07 -66.33 2.28
CA GLN A 210 -7.02 -67.46 2.30
C GLN A 210 -7.38 -67.94 0.90
#